data_AF-A0A2G2ZZQ5-F1
#
_entry.id   AF-A0A2G2ZZQ5-F1
#
_cell.length_a   1.000
_cell.length_b   1.000
_cell.length_c   1.000
_cell.angle_alpha   90.00
_cell.angle_beta   90.00
_cell.angle_gamma   90.00
#
_symmetry.space_group_name_H-M   'P 1'
#
loop_
_entity.id
_entity.type
_entity.pdbx_description
1 polymer ?
#
loop_
_entity_poly.entity_id
_entity_poly.type
_entity_poly.pdbx_seq_one_letter_code
_entity_poly.pdbx_strand_id
1 'polypeptide(L)'
;MRDIEADDDYKSRGISKISIEDCRMLKHATSVYTRRIYTRFQREFLQGATKRTLSAEINGNTTKYIILKGENEQTEVVQFNSLENLTICSCHMSEFMSWLCFHALKVLFFDLNFFYIPEKYILKRWSKNAKHGDRFDEYTTKKKAVISSMAIHLNGLVKESFDVMTLAANDEHSKEIARKYLYQARIEISKHQSEIYNRNCSKIKYKFSSVDPLTGCTNQVVNPIKKNKRKMDM
;
A
#
# COMPACT_ATOMS: atom_id res chain seq x y z
N MET A 1 -27.08 33.27 -30.84
CA MET A 1 -26.32 32.01 -30.92
C MET A 1 -24.84 32.31 -31.15
N ARG A 2 -24.47 33.03 -32.23
CA ARG A 2 -23.09 33.46 -32.49
C ARG A 2 -22.48 34.38 -31.43
N ASP A 3 -23.27 35.30 -30.87
CA ASP A 3 -22.76 36.21 -29.81
C ASP A 3 -22.55 35.52 -28.46
N ILE A 4 -23.29 34.43 -28.20
CA ILE A 4 -23.14 33.59 -27.01
C ILE A 4 -21.85 32.77 -27.14
N GLU A 5 -21.63 32.17 -28.32
CA GLU A 5 -20.41 31.44 -28.62
C GLU A 5 -19.16 32.35 -28.55
N ALA A 6 -19.25 33.59 -29.03
CA ALA A 6 -18.16 34.55 -28.94
C ALA A 6 -17.83 35.00 -27.50
N ASP A 7 -18.85 35.15 -26.65
CA ASP A 7 -18.69 35.47 -25.22
C ASP A 7 -18.11 34.27 -24.44
N ASP A 8 -18.58 33.05 -24.74
CA ASP A 8 -18.05 31.81 -24.17
C ASP A 8 -16.58 31.57 -24.60
N ASP A 9 -16.24 31.84 -25.86
CA ASP A 9 -14.88 31.80 -26.39
C ASP A 9 -13.96 32.85 -25.74
N TYR A 10 -14.49 34.05 -25.47
CA TYR A 10 -13.73 35.09 -24.78
C TYR A 10 -13.44 34.70 -23.32
N LYS A 11 -14.44 34.13 -22.63
CA LYS A 11 -14.32 33.67 -21.23
C LYS A 11 -13.43 32.43 -21.10
N SER A 12 -13.40 31.55 -22.10
CA SER A 12 -12.58 30.33 -22.12
C SER A 12 -11.09 30.56 -22.41
N ARG A 13 -10.71 31.75 -22.90
CA ARG A 13 -9.31 32.17 -23.08
C ARG A 13 -8.58 32.41 -21.76
N GLY A 14 -9.29 32.50 -20.63
CA GLY A 14 -8.68 32.43 -19.30
C GLY A 14 -8.29 30.99 -18.94
N ILE A 15 -7.24 30.81 -18.11
CA ILE A 15 -6.88 29.49 -17.58
C ILE A 15 -8.14 28.87 -16.95
N SER A 16 -8.63 27.77 -17.53
CA SER A 16 -9.77 27.02 -17.01
C SER A 16 -9.48 26.62 -15.57
N LYS A 17 -10.14 27.30 -14.61
CA LYS A 17 -10.09 26.88 -13.21
C LYS A 17 -10.92 25.62 -13.09
N ILE A 18 -10.26 24.46 -13.02
CA ILE A 18 -10.90 23.22 -12.59
C ILE A 18 -11.59 23.53 -11.25
N SER A 19 -12.92 23.51 -11.24
CA SER A 19 -13.68 23.70 -10.00
C SER A 19 -13.37 22.54 -9.07
N ILE A 20 -12.88 22.84 -7.87
CA ILE A 20 -12.63 21.85 -6.82
C ILE A 20 -13.97 21.21 -6.37
N GLU A 21 -15.12 21.81 -6.73
CA GLU A 21 -16.44 21.44 -6.23
C GLU A 21 -16.93 20.06 -6.65
N ASP A 22 -16.39 19.43 -7.69
CA ASP A 22 -16.90 18.11 -8.13
C ASP A 22 -16.03 16.93 -7.72
N CYS A 23 -14.81 17.17 -7.20
CA CYS A 23 -13.90 16.10 -6.83
C CYS A 23 -13.90 15.82 -5.31
N ARG A 24 -14.52 14.70 -4.90
CA ARG A 24 -14.60 14.25 -3.49
C ARG A 24 -13.22 14.14 -2.82
N MET A 25 -12.21 13.63 -3.54
CA MET A 25 -10.85 13.48 -3.01
C MET A 25 -10.18 14.84 -2.77
N LEU A 26 -10.31 15.80 -3.70
CA LEU A 26 -9.75 17.15 -3.53
C LEU A 26 -10.48 17.93 -2.43
N LYS A 27 -11.80 17.77 -2.28
CA LYS A 27 -12.55 18.31 -1.13
C LYS A 27 -12.03 17.76 0.19
N HIS A 28 -11.87 16.45 0.27
CA HIS A 28 -11.34 15.81 1.48
C HIS A 28 -9.91 16.28 1.79
N ALA A 29 -9.03 16.30 0.79
CA ALA A 29 -7.67 16.82 0.93
C ALA A 29 -7.65 18.28 1.44
N THR A 30 -8.55 19.12 0.93
CA THR A 30 -8.72 20.52 1.38
C THR A 30 -9.14 20.58 2.85
N SER A 31 -9.96 19.64 3.32
CA SER A 31 -10.40 19.60 4.72
C SER A 31 -9.28 19.19 5.69
N VAL A 32 -8.43 18.24 5.31
CA VAL A 32 -7.43 17.63 6.21
C VAL A 32 -6.05 18.30 6.16
N TYR A 33 -5.63 18.83 5.01
CA TYR A 33 -4.28 19.36 4.81
C TYR A 33 -4.18 20.89 4.89
N THR A 34 -3.05 21.39 5.39
CA THR A 34 -2.73 22.82 5.28
C THR A 34 -2.63 23.25 3.81
N ARG A 35 -2.82 24.55 3.51
CA ARG A 35 -2.80 25.07 2.12
C ARG A 35 -1.57 24.63 1.33
N ARG A 36 -0.37 24.72 1.92
CA ARG A 36 0.90 24.32 1.29
C ARG A 36 0.93 22.83 0.95
N ILE A 37 0.42 22.00 1.85
CA ILE A 37 0.37 20.55 1.65
C ILE A 37 -0.70 20.18 0.62
N TYR A 38 -1.87 20.81 0.67
CA TYR A 38 -2.92 20.65 -0.32
C TYR A 38 -2.41 20.95 -1.74
N THR A 39 -1.68 22.04 -1.95
CA THR A 39 -1.10 22.36 -3.27
C THR A 39 -0.15 21.26 -3.76
N ARG A 40 0.66 20.67 -2.87
CA ARG A 40 1.51 19.52 -3.21
C ARG A 40 0.66 18.30 -3.57
N PHE A 41 -0.36 17.99 -2.78
CA PHE A 41 -1.29 16.89 -3.05
C PHE A 41 -2.02 17.05 -4.37
N GLN A 42 -2.55 18.24 -4.66
CA GLN A 42 -3.25 18.52 -5.92
C GLN A 42 -2.35 18.27 -7.13
N ARG A 43 -1.08 18.66 -7.06
CA ARG A 43 -0.10 18.38 -8.13
C ARG A 43 0.11 16.88 -8.34
N GLU A 44 0.35 16.12 -7.25
CA GLU A 44 0.51 14.65 -7.33
C GLU A 44 -0.76 13.99 -7.85
N PHE A 45 -1.92 14.46 -7.42
CA PHE A 45 -3.23 13.95 -7.83
C PHE A 45 -3.47 14.14 -9.34
N LEU A 46 -3.21 15.34 -9.86
CA LEU A 46 -3.33 15.65 -11.28
C LEU A 46 -2.31 14.86 -12.12
N GLN A 47 -1.08 14.70 -11.63
CA GLN A 47 -0.10 13.83 -12.27
C GLN A 47 -0.54 12.37 -12.27
N GLY A 48 -1.20 11.90 -11.22
CA GLY A 48 -1.75 10.55 -11.14
C GLY A 48 -2.82 10.33 -12.20
N ALA A 49 -3.68 11.33 -12.45
CA ALA A 49 -4.73 11.27 -13.45
C ALA A 49 -4.22 11.00 -14.88
N THR A 50 -2.98 11.40 -15.21
CA THR A 50 -2.39 11.20 -16.53
C THR A 50 -1.67 9.86 -16.68
N LYS A 51 -1.49 9.10 -15.59
CA LYS A 51 -0.83 7.78 -15.66
C LYS A 51 -1.79 6.69 -16.11
N ARG A 52 -1.22 5.66 -16.73
CA ARG A 52 -1.96 4.47 -17.18
C ARG A 52 -1.52 3.25 -16.39
N THR A 53 -2.50 2.47 -15.96
CA THR A 53 -2.30 1.15 -15.37
C THR A 53 -2.27 0.13 -16.49
N LEU A 54 -1.16 -0.60 -16.62
CA LEU A 54 -0.93 -1.59 -17.67
C LEU A 54 -1.49 -2.97 -17.29
N SER A 55 -1.32 -3.36 -16.03
CA SER A 55 -1.84 -4.61 -15.50
C SER A 55 -2.09 -4.52 -14.00
N ALA A 56 -2.94 -5.42 -13.51
CA ALA A 56 -3.21 -5.64 -12.09
C ALA A 56 -3.25 -7.15 -11.81
N GLU A 57 -2.38 -7.61 -10.92
CA GLU A 57 -2.22 -9.02 -10.56
C GLU A 57 -2.60 -9.23 -9.10
N ILE A 58 -3.55 -10.13 -8.82
CA ILE A 58 -4.06 -10.39 -7.48
C ILE A 58 -3.35 -11.60 -6.88
N ASN A 59 -2.74 -11.42 -5.71
CA ASN A 59 -2.07 -12.44 -4.93
C ASN A 59 -2.59 -12.42 -3.49
N GLY A 60 -3.63 -13.21 -3.22
CA GLY A 60 -4.34 -13.18 -1.94
C GLY A 60 -4.95 -11.80 -1.68
N ASN A 61 -4.55 -11.17 -0.58
CA ASN A 61 -5.02 -9.83 -0.19
C ASN A 61 -4.23 -8.69 -0.83
N THR A 62 -3.18 -9.01 -1.59
CA THR A 62 -2.30 -8.00 -2.21
C THR A 62 -2.51 -7.98 -3.71
N THR A 63 -2.85 -6.82 -4.26
CA THR A 63 -2.91 -6.57 -5.70
C THR A 63 -1.68 -5.77 -6.13
N LYS A 64 -0.95 -6.26 -7.12
CA LYS A 64 0.21 -5.61 -7.72
C LYS A 64 -0.21 -4.93 -9.03
N TYR A 65 -0.05 -3.62 -9.11
CA TYR A 65 -0.32 -2.78 -10.26
C TYR A 65 0.98 -2.40 -10.95
N ILE A 66 1.00 -2.47 -12.28
CA ILE A 66 2.09 -1.97 -13.11
C ILE A 66 1.64 -0.66 -13.76
N ILE A 67 2.30 0.44 -13.42
CA ILE A 67 1.96 1.79 -13.87
C ILE A 67 3.00 2.27 -14.88
N LEU A 68 2.55 2.86 -15.98
CA LEU A 68 3.42 3.49 -16.96
C LEU A 68 3.97 4.83 -16.41
N LYS A 69 5.29 4.94 -16.30
CA LYS A 69 5.99 6.12 -15.76
C LYS A 69 6.01 7.29 -16.74
N GLY A 70 6.12 7.00 -18.04
CA GLY A 70 6.20 7.97 -19.14
C GLY A 70 6.19 7.29 -20.51
N GLU A 71 6.59 8.02 -21.55
CA GLU A 71 6.51 7.54 -22.95
C GLU A 71 7.57 6.47 -23.29
N ASN A 72 8.68 6.41 -22.55
CA ASN A 72 9.80 5.51 -22.80
C ASN A 72 9.60 4.09 -22.23
N GLU A 73 8.37 3.61 -22.17
CA GLU A 73 7.97 2.27 -21.66
C GLU A 73 8.43 1.92 -20.23
N GLN A 74 9.01 2.86 -19.49
CA GLN A 74 9.41 2.64 -18.10
C GLN A 74 8.17 2.40 -17.23
N THR A 75 8.25 1.41 -16.35
CA THR A 75 7.16 1.02 -15.46
C THR A 75 7.52 1.20 -13.99
N GLU A 76 6.49 1.40 -13.18
CA GLU A 76 6.57 1.47 -11.72
C GLU A 76 5.58 0.48 -11.12
N VAL A 77 5.97 -0.16 -10.02
CA VAL A 77 5.17 -1.16 -9.34
C VAL A 77 4.48 -0.53 -8.13
N VAL A 78 3.17 -0.68 -8.05
CA VAL A 78 2.38 -0.29 -6.88
C VAL A 78 1.70 -1.52 -6.30
N GLN A 79 1.92 -1.81 -5.04
CA GLN A 79 1.25 -2.89 -4.32
C GLN A 79 0.18 -2.33 -3.41
N PHE A 80 -1.03 -2.89 -3.47
CA PHE A 80 -2.14 -2.56 -2.58
C PHE A 80 -2.58 -3.79 -1.79
N ASN A 81 -2.58 -3.70 -0.47
CA ASN A 81 -3.14 -4.70 0.43
C ASN A 81 -4.56 -4.28 0.85
N SER A 82 -5.57 -5.07 0.46
CA SER A 82 -6.98 -4.78 0.70
C SER A 82 -7.40 -4.97 2.17
N LEU A 83 -6.75 -5.87 2.91
CA LEU A 83 -7.05 -6.10 4.33
C LEU A 83 -6.55 -4.94 5.19
N GLU A 84 -5.37 -4.44 4.85
CA GLU A 84 -4.77 -3.32 5.58
C GLU A 84 -5.22 -1.97 5.02
N ASN A 85 -5.73 -1.88 3.78
CA ASN A 85 -5.82 -0.65 2.98
C ASN A 85 -4.47 0.05 2.85
N LEU A 86 -3.42 -0.71 2.52
CA LEU A 86 -2.03 -0.22 2.42
C LEU A 86 -1.53 -0.29 0.98
N THR A 87 -1.21 0.86 0.41
CA THR A 87 -0.53 1.07 -0.86
C THR A 87 0.96 1.40 -0.65
N ILE A 88 1.83 0.73 -1.41
CA ILE A 88 3.29 0.94 -1.47
C ILE A 88 3.70 1.10 -2.93
N CYS A 89 4.53 2.08 -3.25
CA CYS A 89 5.06 2.31 -4.60
C CYS A 89 6.57 2.10 -4.66
N SER A 90 7.07 1.44 -5.72
CA SER A 90 8.51 1.30 -6.01
C SER A 90 9.24 2.64 -6.10
N CYS A 91 8.55 3.68 -6.55
CA CYS A 91 9.07 5.04 -6.68
C CYS A 91 9.49 5.71 -5.36
N HIS A 92 9.13 5.13 -4.20
CA HIS A 92 9.47 5.63 -2.87
C HIS A 92 10.38 4.68 -2.08
N MET A 93 11.13 3.81 -2.77
CA MET A 93 12.09 2.92 -2.10
C MET A 93 13.36 3.63 -1.61
N SER A 94 13.52 4.94 -1.84
CA SER A 94 14.51 5.77 -1.17
C SER A 94 13.90 6.45 0.05
N GLU A 95 14.61 6.33 1.18
CA GLU A 95 14.30 6.89 2.48
C GLU A 95 13.83 8.35 2.37
N PHE A 96 12.82 8.73 3.16
CA PHE A 96 12.16 10.06 3.23
C PHE A 96 11.02 10.32 2.23
N MET A 97 9.86 9.69 2.46
CA MET A 97 8.67 10.36 3.02
C MET A 97 7.46 9.42 2.91
N SER A 98 6.71 9.31 3.99
CA SER A 98 5.41 8.64 4.14
C SER A 98 4.26 9.37 3.40
N TRP A 99 4.54 9.85 2.18
CA TRP A 99 3.66 10.63 1.32
C TRP A 99 3.12 9.76 0.17
N LEU A 100 1.91 10.06 -0.30
CA LEU A 100 1.32 9.41 -1.47
C LEU A 100 1.87 10.04 -2.76
N CYS A 101 2.76 9.35 -3.48
CA CYS A 101 3.11 9.71 -4.86
C CYS A 101 1.89 9.70 -5.78
N PHE A 102 2.04 10.37 -6.92
CA PHE A 102 1.10 10.27 -8.02
C PHE A 102 0.79 8.82 -8.48
N HIS A 103 1.74 7.87 -8.39
CA HIS A 103 1.47 6.45 -8.71
C HIS A 103 0.52 5.78 -7.69
N ALA A 104 0.72 6.04 -6.39
CA ALA A 104 -0.15 5.52 -5.35
C ALA A 104 -1.54 6.16 -5.44
N LEU A 105 -1.61 7.45 -5.77
CA LEU A 105 -2.87 8.15 -6.02
C LEU A 105 -3.59 7.64 -7.28
N LYS A 106 -2.86 7.29 -8.34
CA LYS A 106 -3.43 6.60 -9.52
C LYS A 106 -4.20 5.36 -9.09
N VAL A 107 -3.55 4.47 -8.33
CA VAL A 107 -4.16 3.22 -7.88
C VAL A 107 -5.31 3.47 -6.91
N LEU A 108 -5.11 4.24 -5.86
CA LEU A 108 -6.13 4.47 -4.82
C LEU A 108 -7.38 5.17 -5.37
N PHE A 109 -7.20 6.26 -6.11
CA PHE A 109 -8.33 7.09 -6.53
C PHE A 109 -8.93 6.62 -7.85
N PHE A 110 -8.10 6.36 -8.87
CA PHE A 110 -8.59 6.14 -10.23
C PHE A 110 -8.83 4.66 -10.56
N ASP A 111 -8.12 3.72 -9.91
CA ASP A 111 -8.32 2.28 -10.14
C ASP A 111 -9.22 1.65 -9.07
N LEU A 112 -9.07 2.06 -7.81
CA LEU A 112 -9.82 1.52 -6.67
C LEU A 112 -11.02 2.38 -6.23
N ASN A 113 -11.22 3.55 -6.85
CA ASN A 113 -12.35 4.45 -6.58
C ASN A 113 -12.46 4.91 -5.11
N PHE A 114 -11.34 5.09 -4.40
CA PHE A 114 -11.39 5.67 -3.06
C PHE A 114 -11.84 7.12 -3.15
N PHE A 115 -12.90 7.50 -2.44
CA PHE A 115 -13.36 8.90 -2.43
C PHE A 115 -12.64 9.78 -1.40
N TYR A 116 -11.89 9.17 -0.48
CA TYR A 116 -11.23 9.81 0.65
C TYR A 116 -9.80 9.32 0.81
N ILE A 117 -8.95 10.14 1.40
CA ILE A 117 -7.58 9.76 1.76
C ILE A 117 -7.69 8.83 2.98
N PRO A 118 -7.18 7.59 2.92
CA PRO A 118 -7.18 6.73 4.10
C PRO A 118 -6.42 7.39 5.25
N GLU A 119 -6.97 7.32 6.47
CA GLU A 119 -6.44 8.04 7.64
C GLU A 119 -4.95 7.81 7.89
N LYS A 120 -4.47 6.58 7.62
CA LYS A 120 -3.05 6.21 7.74
C LYS A 120 -2.09 7.08 6.92
N TYR A 121 -2.56 7.70 5.84
CA TYR A 121 -1.78 8.57 4.97
C TYR A 121 -1.87 10.04 5.37
N ILE A 122 -2.78 10.39 6.28
CA ILE A 122 -2.92 11.73 6.83
C ILE A 122 -1.94 11.87 7.99
N LEU A 123 -0.70 12.24 7.70
CA LEU A 123 0.29 12.42 8.75
C LEU A 123 0.02 13.67 9.58
N LYS A 124 0.19 13.56 10.90
CA LYS A 124 0.06 14.66 11.86
C LYS A 124 0.83 15.91 11.42
N ARG A 125 2.09 15.76 10.96
CA ARG A 125 2.96 16.86 10.49
C ARG A 125 2.34 17.69 9.35
N TRP A 126 1.47 17.10 8.55
CA TRP A 126 0.90 17.71 7.34
C TRP A 126 -0.56 18.13 7.51
N SER A 127 -1.22 17.62 8.54
CA SER A 127 -2.61 17.91 8.87
C SER A 127 -2.80 19.35 9.39
N LYS A 128 -3.99 19.94 9.16
CA LYS A 128 -4.36 21.23 9.77
C LYS A 128 -4.37 21.19 11.30
N ASN A 129 -4.68 20.02 11.85
CA ASN A 129 -4.79 19.80 13.29
C ASN A 129 -3.43 19.55 13.97
N ALA A 130 -2.30 19.72 13.26
CA ALA A 130 -0.96 19.58 13.83
C ALA A 130 -0.69 20.50 15.04
N LYS A 131 -1.42 21.63 15.13
CA LYS A 131 -1.30 22.63 16.21
C LYS A 131 -2.43 22.57 17.23
N HIS A 132 -3.45 21.74 17.04
CA HIS A 132 -4.55 21.59 17.99
C HIS A 132 -4.45 20.20 18.59
N GLY A 133 -3.91 20.15 19.81
CA GLY A 133 -4.02 18.97 20.64
C GLY A 133 -5.49 18.68 20.86
N ASP A 134 -5.91 17.51 20.37
CA ASP A 134 -7.09 16.77 20.79
C ASP A 134 -8.42 16.97 20.02
N ARG A 135 -9.24 15.91 20.11
CA ARG A 135 -10.50 15.55 19.42
C ARG A 135 -10.39 14.53 18.28
N PHE A 136 -9.70 13.41 18.56
CA PHE A 136 -9.98 12.13 17.89
C PHE A 136 -10.06 10.99 18.92
N ASP A 137 -10.85 11.19 19.98
CA ASP A 137 -11.31 10.10 20.86
C ASP A 137 -12.84 10.17 20.80
N GLU A 138 -13.53 9.18 20.21
CA GLU A 138 -14.20 8.14 21.02
C GLU A 138 -14.53 6.85 20.21
N TYR A 139 -13.58 6.33 19.42
CA TYR A 139 -13.72 4.99 18.80
C TYR A 139 -12.40 4.18 18.75
N THR A 140 -11.31 4.76 19.23
CA THR A 140 -9.92 4.28 19.07
C THR A 140 -9.43 3.36 20.19
N THR A 141 -10.16 3.26 21.30
CA THR A 141 -9.69 2.59 22.53
C THR A 141 -9.42 1.09 22.35
N LYS A 142 -10.12 0.39 21.44
CA LYS A 142 -9.89 -1.05 21.21
C LYS A 142 -8.75 -1.36 20.21
N LYS A 143 -8.33 -0.41 19.36
CA LYS A 143 -7.21 -0.60 18.41
C LYS A 143 -5.86 -0.07 18.93
N LYS A 144 -5.86 0.85 19.90
CA LYS A 144 -4.63 1.40 20.51
C LYS A 144 -3.76 0.31 21.16
N ALA A 145 -4.35 -0.69 21.81
CA ALA A 145 -3.57 -1.73 22.51
C ALA A 145 -2.67 -2.58 21.58
N VAL A 146 -3.17 -2.94 20.38
CA VAL A 146 -2.44 -3.78 19.43
C VAL A 146 -1.35 -2.99 18.69
N ILE A 147 -1.63 -1.73 18.34
CA ILE A 147 -0.66 -0.84 17.67
C ILE A 147 0.42 -0.32 18.65
N SER A 148 0.04 -0.13 19.93
CA SER A 148 0.95 0.32 20.98
C SER A 148 2.02 -0.72 21.32
N SER A 149 1.70 -2.02 21.34
CA SER A 149 2.69 -3.06 21.69
C SER A 149 3.83 -3.13 20.67
N MET A 150 3.52 -3.16 19.37
CA MET A 150 4.56 -3.17 18.32
C MET A 150 5.37 -1.87 18.29
N ALA A 151 4.73 -0.72 18.48
CA ALA A 151 5.42 0.57 18.49
C ALA A 151 6.35 0.73 19.72
N ILE A 152 5.94 0.23 20.89
CA ILE A 152 6.78 0.20 22.10
C ILE A 152 7.98 -0.73 21.89
N HIS A 153 7.75 -1.93 21.36
CA HIS A 153 8.83 -2.88 21.06
C HIS A 153 9.80 -2.32 20.03
N LEU A 154 9.30 -1.70 18.96
CA LEU A 154 10.14 -1.11 17.93
C LEU A 154 10.96 0.07 18.46
N ASN A 155 10.36 0.96 19.26
CA ASN A 155 11.08 2.10 19.83
C ASN A 155 12.20 1.65 20.79
N GLY A 156 11.96 0.61 21.59
CA GLY A 156 13.00 0.00 22.45
C GLY A 156 14.15 -0.59 21.63
N LEU A 157 13.83 -1.42 20.63
CA LEU A 157 14.83 -2.07 19.78
C LEU A 157 15.64 -1.07 18.94
N VAL A 158 15.00 0.01 18.47
CA VAL A 158 15.70 1.09 17.75
C VAL A 158 16.68 1.81 18.66
N LYS A 159 16.30 2.07 19.92
CA LYS A 159 17.20 2.68 20.91
C LYS A 159 18.40 1.77 21.18
N GLU A 160 18.17 0.49 21.47
CA GLU A 160 19.25 -0.48 21.74
C GLU A 160 20.18 -0.66 20.52
N SER A 161 19.61 -0.74 19.32
CA SER A 161 20.38 -0.85 18.08
C SER A 161 21.21 0.41 17.82
N PHE A 162 20.66 1.59 18.14
CA PHE A 162 21.35 2.86 17.97
C PHE A 162 22.53 3.00 18.93
N ASP A 163 22.40 2.55 20.17
CA ASP A 163 23.49 2.55 21.14
C ASP A 163 24.65 1.65 20.65
N VAL A 164 24.34 0.44 20.17
CA VAL A 164 25.33 -0.47 19.57
C VAL A 164 26.01 0.16 18.34
N MET A 165 25.22 0.77 17.44
CA MET A 165 25.76 1.45 16.25
C MET A 165 26.66 2.63 16.62
N THR A 166 26.29 3.40 17.64
CA THR A 166 27.05 4.57 18.10
C THR A 166 28.37 4.16 18.75
N LEU A 167 28.35 3.11 19.59
CA LEU A 167 29.57 2.56 20.18
C LEU A 167 30.50 1.99 19.11
N ALA A 168 29.94 1.24 18.16
CA ALA A 168 30.71 0.62 17.09
C ALA A 168 31.22 1.63 16.04
N ALA A 169 30.66 2.84 15.94
CA ALA A 169 31.03 3.79 14.90
C ALA A 169 32.51 4.22 14.94
N ASN A 170 33.13 4.16 16.13
CA ASN A 170 34.44 4.75 16.38
C ASN A 170 35.63 3.84 16.05
N ASP A 171 35.43 2.53 15.91
CA ASP A 171 36.52 1.58 15.60
C ASP A 171 36.05 0.41 14.72
N GLU A 172 36.92 -0.05 13.83
CA GLU A 172 36.55 -1.04 12.81
C GLU A 172 36.29 -2.43 13.41
N HIS A 173 37.00 -2.78 14.48
CA HIS A 173 36.83 -4.06 15.17
C HIS A 173 35.43 -4.14 15.82
N SER A 174 34.96 -3.08 16.46
CA SER A 174 33.61 -2.99 17.02
C SER A 174 32.53 -2.97 15.95
N LYS A 175 32.77 -2.39 14.77
CA LYS A 175 31.84 -2.51 13.62
C LYS A 175 31.67 -3.95 13.18
N GLU A 176 32.77 -4.70 13.11
CA GLU A 176 32.72 -6.11 12.71
C GLU A 176 31.97 -6.96 13.75
N ILE A 177 32.21 -6.71 15.04
CA ILE A 177 31.44 -7.31 16.14
C ILE A 177 29.94 -6.98 15.99
N ALA A 178 29.59 -5.69 15.86
CA ALA A 178 28.20 -5.25 15.76
C ALA A 178 27.52 -5.85 14.53
N ARG A 179 28.18 -5.85 13.35
CA ARG A 179 27.66 -6.45 12.12
C ARG A 179 27.40 -7.95 12.30
N LYS A 180 28.34 -8.69 12.89
CA LYS A 180 28.21 -10.14 13.10
C LYS A 180 26.97 -10.46 13.94
N TYR A 181 26.79 -9.81 15.09
CA TYR A 181 25.70 -10.12 15.99
C TYR A 181 24.34 -9.58 15.51
N LEU A 182 24.30 -8.40 14.86
CA LEU A 182 23.07 -7.90 14.24
C LEU A 182 22.61 -8.78 13.07
N TYR A 183 23.55 -9.33 12.29
CA TYR A 183 23.23 -10.29 11.24
C TYR A 183 22.73 -11.62 11.81
N GLN A 184 23.39 -12.16 12.84
CA GLN A 184 22.93 -13.38 13.51
C GLN A 184 21.51 -13.23 14.09
N ALA A 185 21.24 -12.12 14.79
CA ALA A 185 19.92 -11.81 15.32
C ALA A 185 18.85 -11.78 14.22
N ARG A 186 19.16 -11.19 13.06
CA ARG A 186 18.24 -11.16 11.91
C ARG A 186 17.88 -12.57 11.44
N ILE A 187 18.86 -13.46 11.31
CA ILE A 187 18.65 -14.83 10.84
C ILE A 187 17.80 -15.61 11.84
N GLU A 188 18.11 -15.53 13.14
CA GLU A 188 17.36 -16.22 14.19
C GLU A 188 15.91 -15.74 14.29
N ILE A 189 15.68 -14.42 14.22
CA ILE A 189 14.33 -13.84 14.21
C ILE A 189 13.55 -14.30 12.98
N SER A 190 14.18 -14.29 11.79
CA SER A 190 13.54 -14.72 10.55
C SER A 190 13.14 -16.20 10.61
N LYS A 191 14.02 -17.04 11.16
CA LYS A 191 13.74 -18.46 11.39
C LYS A 191 12.56 -18.64 12.35
N HIS A 192 12.57 -17.96 13.50
CA HIS A 192 11.48 -18.03 14.46
C HIS A 192 10.14 -17.55 13.86
N GLN A 193 10.13 -16.49 13.07
CA GLN A 193 8.93 -15.99 12.37
C GLN A 193 8.39 -17.03 11.38
N SER A 194 9.26 -17.71 10.62
CA SER A 194 8.85 -18.79 9.74
C SER A 194 8.30 -20.01 10.49
N GLU A 195 8.86 -20.35 11.66
CA GLU A 195 8.36 -21.42 12.53
C GLU A 195 6.98 -21.09 13.13
N ILE A 196 6.76 -19.83 13.54
CA ILE A 196 5.44 -19.34 13.97
C ILE A 196 4.43 -19.44 12.83
N TYR A 197 4.81 -18.99 11.64
CA TYR A 197 3.95 -19.04 10.46
C TYR A 197 3.56 -20.49 10.11
N ASN A 198 4.54 -21.40 10.10
CA ASN A 198 4.31 -22.82 9.84
C ASN A 198 3.43 -23.47 10.91
N ARG A 199 3.65 -23.17 12.19
CA ARG A 199 2.84 -23.67 13.30
C ARG A 199 1.39 -23.16 13.25
N ASN A 200 1.18 -21.92 12.82
CA ASN A 200 -0.16 -21.35 12.62
C ASN A 200 -0.85 -21.98 11.41
N CYS A 201 -0.11 -22.27 10.33
CA CYS A 201 -0.62 -22.97 9.16
C CYS A 201 -1.03 -24.43 9.48
N SER A 202 -0.27 -25.13 10.33
CA SER A 202 -0.63 -26.46 10.84
C SER A 202 -1.90 -26.43 11.70
N LYS A 203 -2.05 -25.44 12.59
CA LYS A 203 -3.28 -25.25 13.39
C LYS A 203 -4.53 -24.98 12.55
N ILE A 204 -4.38 -24.29 11.41
CA ILE A 204 -5.46 -24.05 10.46
C ILE A 204 -5.83 -25.36 9.71
N LYS A 205 -4.86 -26.21 9.37
CA LYS A 205 -5.13 -27.53 8.76
C LYS A 205 -5.91 -28.47 9.69
N TYR A 206 -5.59 -28.53 10.99
CA TYR A 206 -6.35 -29.31 11.97
C TYR A 206 -7.77 -28.78 12.23
N LYS A 207 -8.02 -27.49 11.95
CA LYS A 207 -9.35 -26.88 12.05
C LYS A 207 -10.22 -27.11 10.80
N PHE A 208 -9.59 -27.46 9.66
CA PHE A 208 -10.30 -27.80 8.42
C PHE A 208 -10.60 -29.30 8.29
N SER A 209 -9.92 -30.16 9.06
CA SER A 209 -10.20 -31.60 9.14
C SER A 209 -11.28 -31.99 10.16
N SER A 210 -11.92 -31.02 10.82
CA SER A 210 -12.96 -31.22 11.85
C SER A 210 -14.35 -30.72 11.41
N VAL A 211 -14.60 -30.64 10.10
CA VAL A 211 -15.96 -30.48 9.56
C VAL A 211 -16.42 -31.86 9.06
N ASP A 212 -17.27 -32.52 9.85
CA ASP A 212 -17.89 -33.79 9.48
C ASP A 212 -18.81 -33.63 8.25
N PRO A 213 -18.84 -34.62 7.33
CA PRO A 213 -19.59 -34.53 6.08
C PRO A 213 -21.00 -35.10 6.23
N LEU A 214 -22.03 -34.24 6.24
CA LEU A 214 -23.40 -34.64 5.92
C LEU A 214 -24.16 -33.52 5.20
N THR A 215 -24.15 -33.56 3.88
CA THR A 215 -25.34 -33.41 3.02
C THR A 215 -24.94 -33.81 1.61
N GLY A 216 -25.55 -34.90 1.13
CA GLY A 216 -25.25 -35.50 -0.16
C GLY A 216 -25.74 -34.69 -1.34
N CYS A 217 -24.91 -34.67 -2.39
CA CYS A 217 -25.35 -34.56 -3.77
C CYS A 217 -24.34 -35.31 -4.65
N THR A 218 -24.75 -36.47 -5.14
CA THR A 218 -24.04 -37.25 -6.15
C THR A 218 -24.07 -36.50 -7.47
N ASN A 219 -22.91 -36.15 -8.02
CA ASN A 219 -22.76 -35.93 -9.46
C ASN A 219 -21.58 -36.73 -9.98
N GLN A 220 -21.89 -37.52 -10.99
CA GLN A 220 -21.10 -38.61 -11.56
C GLN A 220 -19.80 -38.10 -12.20
N VAL A 221 -18.70 -38.78 -11.90
CA VAL A 221 -17.42 -38.62 -12.59
C VAL A 221 -17.54 -39.29 -13.96
N VAL A 222 -17.64 -38.48 -15.02
CA VAL A 222 -17.45 -38.97 -16.40
C VAL A 222 -15.95 -38.94 -16.70
N ASN A 223 -15.34 -40.12 -16.79
CA ASN A 223 -13.93 -40.30 -17.15
C ASN A 223 -13.68 -39.94 -18.63
N PRO A 224 -12.61 -39.19 -18.97
CA PRO A 224 -12.16 -39.06 -20.35
C PRO A 224 -11.38 -40.30 -20.81
N ILE A 225 -11.81 -40.81 -21.96
CA ILE A 225 -11.36 -42.00 -22.68
C ILE A 225 -9.89 -41.89 -23.13
N LYS A 226 -9.08 -42.91 -22.79
CA LYS A 226 -7.77 -43.17 -23.43
C LYS A 226 -7.99 -43.49 -24.91
N LYS A 227 -7.43 -42.71 -25.83
CA LYS A 227 -7.20 -43.14 -27.22
C LYS A 227 -5.72 -43.35 -27.46
N ASN A 228 -5.37 -44.63 -27.63
CA ASN A 228 -4.10 -45.14 -28.10
C ASN A 228 -4.33 -45.67 -29.52
N LYS A 229 -3.66 -45.13 -30.54
CA LYS A 229 -3.50 -45.73 -31.90
C LYS A 229 -2.15 -45.24 -32.43
N ARG A 230 -1.10 -46.06 -32.32
CA ARG A 230 -0.56 -47.00 -33.32
C ARG A 230 -0.11 -46.33 -34.63
N LYS A 231 1.22 -46.38 -34.84
CA LYS A 231 1.93 -46.29 -36.13
C LYS A 231 1.30 -47.22 -37.17
N MET A 232 1.34 -46.81 -38.44
CA MET A 232 1.57 -47.70 -39.58
C MET A 232 2.18 -46.87 -40.73
N ASP A 233 3.22 -47.46 -41.32
CA ASP A 233 4.06 -46.95 -42.40
C ASP A 233 3.30 -46.87 -43.74
N MET A 234 3.70 -45.90 -44.58
CA MET A 234 4.01 -46.11 -46.01
C MET A 234 4.87 -44.96 -46.52
#